data_AF-A0A7C5U591-F1
#
_entry.id   AF-A0A7C5U591-F1
#
_cell.length_a   1.000
_cell.length_b   1.000
_cell.length_c   1.000
_cell.angle_alpha   90.00
_cell.angle_beta   90.00
_cell.angle_gamma   90.00
#
_symmetry.space_group_name_H-M   'P 1'
#
loop_
_entity.id
_entity.type
_entity.pdbx_description
1 polymer ?
#
loop_
_entity_poly.entity_id
_entity_poly.type
_entity_poly.pdbx_seq_one_letter_code
_entity_poly.pdbx_strand_id
1 'polypeptide(L)'
;MDFGPMILLDPGSPAYFDEKRYGYKILFKNFIDFYENLKIPHWKFWINYETLFFDRDTVGKVILDSWEALSIARWKLGQLSQREYELDLLRVKFERTLYKNIDKILAKSPEEIVDSCKELVEISRDPFLTWTYVLAEEGE
;
A
#
# COMPACT_ATOMS: atom_id res chain seq x y z
N MET A 1 7.35 -7.03 -5.30
CA MET A 1 6.43 -5.89 -5.20
C MET A 1 7.12 -4.83 -6.00
N ASP A 2 6.69 -4.62 -7.25
CA ASP A 2 7.21 -3.50 -8.04
C ASP A 2 6.52 -2.24 -7.50
N PHE A 3 7.02 -1.79 -6.35
CA PHE A 3 6.74 -0.51 -5.71
C PHE A 3 5.26 -0.15 -5.42
N GLY A 4 4.83 -0.34 -4.17
CA GLY A 4 3.67 0.39 -3.64
C GLY A 4 4.00 1.89 -3.48
N PRO A 5 3.00 2.75 -3.22
CA PRO A 5 3.25 4.18 -3.04
C PRO A 5 4.24 4.41 -1.88
N MET A 6 5.44 4.92 -2.20
CA MET A 6 6.44 5.33 -1.21
C MET A 6 6.05 6.66 -0.57
N ILE A 7 5.02 6.61 0.27
CA ILE A 7 4.54 7.76 1.03
C ILE A 7 5.15 7.65 2.43
N LEU A 8 6.35 8.21 2.57
CA LEU A 8 7.04 8.41 3.84
C LEU A 8 7.28 9.90 4.07
N LEU A 9 7.26 10.32 5.33
CA LEU A 9 7.76 11.61 5.75
C LEU A 9 9.28 11.55 5.80
N ASP A 10 9.92 12.36 4.95
CA ASP A 10 11.37 12.40 4.80
C ASP A 10 12.04 12.75 6.15
N PRO A 11 12.97 11.91 6.66
CA PRO A 11 13.76 12.20 7.85
C PRO A 11 14.56 13.51 7.79
N GLY A 12 14.86 14.01 6.60
CA GLY A 12 15.52 15.30 6.39
C GLY A 12 14.57 16.51 6.42
N SER A 13 13.25 16.29 6.47
CA SER A 13 12.25 17.37 6.43
C SER A 13 12.04 18.04 7.79
N PRO A 14 11.68 19.35 7.83
CA PRO A 14 11.35 20.05 9.08
C PRO A 14 10.22 19.38 9.88
N ALA A 15 9.27 18.77 9.18
CA ALA A 15 8.14 18.07 9.78
C ALA A 15 8.55 16.82 10.58
N TYR A 16 9.67 16.18 10.23
CA TYR A 16 10.21 15.06 10.98
C TYR A 16 10.88 15.52 12.30
N PHE A 17 11.49 16.70 12.31
CA PHE A 17 12.15 17.27 13.48
C PHE A 17 11.18 17.96 14.46
N ASP A 18 10.12 18.59 13.96
CA ASP A 18 9.11 19.30 14.75
C ASP A 18 7.70 18.75 14.48
N GLU A 19 7.49 17.46 14.79
CA GLU A 19 6.27 16.72 14.45
C GLU A 19 5.00 17.43 14.96
N LYS A 20 5.04 18.03 16.16
CA LYS A 20 3.89 18.73 16.76
C LYS A 20 3.51 19.98 15.98
N ARG A 21 4.49 20.81 15.60
CA ARG A 21 4.23 22.05 14.85
C ARG A 21 3.58 21.77 13.51
N TYR A 22 3.99 20.68 12.85
CA TYR A 22 3.51 20.32 11.52
C TYR A 22 2.34 19.32 11.54
N GLY A 23 1.85 18.92 12.71
CA GLY A 23 0.68 18.06 12.85
C GLY A 23 0.92 16.60 12.46
N TYR A 24 2.15 16.12 12.66
CA TYR A 24 2.54 14.73 12.46
C TYR A 24 2.84 14.04 13.79
N LYS A 25 2.77 12.71 13.76
CA LYS A 25 3.32 11.83 14.78
C LYS A 25 4.19 10.80 14.10
N ILE A 26 5.50 10.86 14.34
CA ILE A 26 6.45 9.98 13.67
C ILE A 26 6.45 8.61 14.35
N LEU A 27 6.34 7.56 13.54
CA LEU A 27 6.36 6.16 13.97
C LEU A 27 7.77 5.57 13.94
N PHE A 28 8.60 5.96 12.96
CA PHE A 28 9.97 5.45 12.80
C PHE A 28 10.96 6.54 13.18
N LYS A 29 11.79 6.29 14.21
CA LYS A 29 12.70 7.27 14.78
C LYS A 29 14.15 7.02 14.38
N ASN A 30 14.49 5.81 13.93
CA ASN A 30 15.85 5.43 13.55
C ASN A 30 15.86 4.50 12.32
N PHE A 31 17.04 4.29 11.72
CA PHE A 31 17.22 3.45 10.53
C PHE A 31 16.69 2.01 10.69
N ILE A 32 16.85 1.41 11.86
CA ILE A 32 16.39 0.04 12.11
C ILE A 32 14.86 -0.04 12.02
N ASP A 33 14.14 0.98 12.51
CA ASP A 33 12.69 1.03 12.39
C ASP A 33 12.25 0.99 10.91
N PHE A 34 12.90 1.78 10.05
CA PHE A 34 12.64 1.77 8.60
C PHE A 34 12.99 0.41 7.99
N TYR A 35 14.16 -0.14 8.32
CA TYR A 35 14.65 -1.39 7.76
C TYR A 35 13.74 -2.57 8.11
N GLU A 36 13.32 -2.71 9.37
CA GLU A 36 12.44 -3.80 9.80
C GLU A 36 11.04 -3.67 9.18
N ASN A 37 10.49 -2.45 9.08
CA ASN A 37 9.17 -2.25 8.48
C ASN A 37 9.19 -2.46 6.95
N LEU A 38 10.30 -2.16 6.27
CA LEU A 38 10.44 -2.41 4.83
C LEU A 38 10.41 -3.91 4.47
N LYS A 39 10.73 -4.80 5.42
CA LYS A 39 10.62 -6.26 5.21
C LYS A 39 9.17 -6.73 5.18
N ILE A 40 8.25 -5.96 5.74
CA ILE A 40 6.83 -6.29 5.74
C ILE A 40 6.32 -6.15 4.29
N PRO A 41 5.66 -7.19 3.72
CA PRO A 41 5.28 -7.22 2.31
C PRO A 41 4.06 -6.40 1.96
N HIS A 42 3.92 -5.23 2.59
CA HIS A 42 2.83 -4.34 2.33
C HIS A 42 3.24 -2.90 2.61
N TRP A 43 3.09 -2.03 1.61
CA TRP A 43 3.60 -0.67 1.65
C TRP A 43 2.96 0.21 2.73
N LYS A 44 1.75 -0.12 3.20
CA LYS A 44 1.14 0.51 4.40
C LYS A 44 2.11 0.56 5.58
N PHE A 45 2.86 -0.51 5.79
CA PHE A 45 3.81 -0.57 6.91
C PHE A 45 5.06 0.26 6.65
N TRP A 46 5.27 0.77 5.44
CA TRP A 46 6.38 1.68 5.14
C TRP A 46 6.02 3.13 5.47
N ILE A 47 4.73 3.44 5.70
CA ILE A 47 4.28 4.74 6.18
C ILE A 47 4.81 4.95 7.60
N ASN A 48 5.71 5.92 7.75
CA ASN A 48 6.44 6.20 8.98
C ASN A 48 5.80 7.29 9.85
N TYR A 49 4.55 7.68 9.57
CA TYR A 49 3.88 8.77 10.27
C TYR A 49 2.37 8.55 10.39
N GLU A 50 1.80 9.26 11.35
CA GLU A 50 0.37 9.57 11.44
C GLU A 50 0.20 11.09 11.35
N THR A 51 -1.02 11.56 11.10
CA THR A 51 -1.37 12.99 11.12
C THR A 51 -2.27 13.29 12.31
N LEU A 52 -2.60 14.56 12.53
CA LEU A 52 -3.58 14.95 13.54
C LEU A 52 -4.96 14.30 13.36
N PHE A 53 -5.34 13.97 12.13
CA PHE A 53 -6.68 13.49 11.80
C PHE A 53 -6.73 12.02 11.40
N PHE A 54 -5.62 11.50 10.85
CA PHE A 54 -5.54 10.17 10.27
C PHE A 54 -4.43 9.36 10.91
N ASP A 55 -4.81 8.20 11.45
CA ASP A 55 -3.88 7.13 11.76
C ASP A 55 -3.31 6.51 10.46
N ARG A 56 -2.29 5.66 10.61
CA ARG A 56 -1.60 5.03 9.48
C ARG A 56 -2.56 4.24 8.58
N ASP A 57 -3.57 3.61 9.17
CA ASP A 57 -4.58 2.84 8.47
C ASP A 57 -5.46 3.71 7.58
N THR A 58 -5.92 4.83 8.14
CA THR A 58 -6.74 5.81 7.42
C THR A 58 -5.94 6.47 6.32
N VAL A 59 -4.65 6.79 6.54
CA VAL A 59 -3.76 7.28 5.47
C VAL A 59 -3.69 6.28 4.31
N GLY A 60 -3.46 4.99 4.60
CA GLY A 60 -3.43 3.94 3.57
C GLY A 60 -4.73 3.82 2.78
N LYS A 61 -5.90 3.88 3.45
CA LYS A 61 -7.21 3.84 2.80
C LYS A 61 -7.43 5.05 1.89
N VAL A 62 -7.14 6.25 2.37
CA VAL A 62 -7.28 7.50 1.60
C VAL A 62 -6.37 7.49 0.35
N ILE A 63 -5.17 6.90 0.44
CA ILE A 63 -4.29 6.73 -0.72
C ILE A 63 -4.94 5.86 -1.79
N LEU A 64 -5.54 4.72 -1.40
CA LEU A 64 -6.23 3.83 -2.34
C LEU A 64 -7.48 4.48 -2.94
N ASP A 65 -8.27 5.18 -2.12
CA ASP A 65 -9.43 5.94 -2.58
C ASP A 65 -9.03 7.04 -3.58
N SER A 66 -7.90 7.72 -3.30
CA SER A 66 -7.36 8.76 -4.17
C SER A 66 -6.83 8.19 -5.49
N TRP A 67 -6.17 7.02 -5.45
CA TRP A 67 -5.70 6.35 -6.66
C TRP A 67 -6.88 5.96 -7.56
N GLU A 68 -7.92 5.33 -7.00
CA GLU A 68 -9.13 4.98 -7.74
C GLU A 68 -9.80 6.21 -8.37
N ALA A 69 -10.01 7.26 -7.57
CA ALA A 69 -10.62 8.50 -8.04
C ALA A 69 -9.79 9.16 -9.16
N LEU A 70 -8.46 9.15 -9.03
CA LEU A 70 -7.56 9.68 -10.04
C LEU A 70 -7.63 8.86 -11.34
N SER A 71 -7.62 7.54 -11.28
CA SER A 71 -7.73 6.68 -12.48
C SER A 71 -9.08 6.89 -13.18
N ILE A 72 -10.19 7.03 -12.44
CA ILE A 72 -11.50 7.37 -13.00
C ILE A 72 -11.48 8.74 -13.69
N ALA A 73 -10.89 9.76 -13.04
CA ALA A 73 -10.80 11.10 -13.61
C ALA A 73 -9.96 11.13 -14.89
N ARG A 74 -8.78 10.48 -14.89
CA ARG A 74 -7.90 10.37 -16.05
C ARG A 74 -8.57 9.65 -17.22
N TRP A 75 -9.31 8.58 -16.96
CA TRP A 75 -10.08 7.88 -17.99
C TRP A 75 -11.18 8.76 -18.60
N LYS A 76 -11.98 9.45 -17.77
CA LYS A 76 -13.03 10.38 -18.24
C LYS A 76 -12.49 11.54 -19.07
N LEU A 77 -11.25 11.97 -18.82
CA LEU A 77 -10.55 12.99 -19.59
C LEU A 77 -9.87 12.45 -20.85
N GLY A 78 -9.98 11.14 -21.13
CA GLY A 78 -9.35 10.50 -22.29
C GLY A 78 -7.83 10.33 -22.16
N GLN A 79 -7.27 10.44 -20.95
CA GLN A 79 -5.84 10.28 -20.70
C GLN A 79 -5.41 8.83 -20.53
N LEU A 80 -6.37 7.89 -20.46
CA LEU A 80 -6.14 6.46 -20.35
C LEU A 80 -6.98 5.74 -21.42
N SER A 81 -6.39 4.74 -22.06
CA SER A 81 -7.15 3.74 -22.79
C SER A 81 -8.01 2.91 -21.83
N GLN A 82 -9.04 2.24 -22.35
CA GLN A 82 -9.88 1.35 -21.55
C GLN A 82 -9.05 0.28 -20.83
N ARG A 83 -8.08 -0.32 -21.54
CA ARG A 83 -7.19 -1.33 -20.96
C ARG A 83 -6.36 -0.79 -19.80
N GLU A 84 -5.79 0.41 -19.93
CA GLU A 84 -5.00 1.02 -18.85
C GLU A 84 -5.87 1.34 -17.64
N TYR A 85 -7.07 1.89 -17.86
CA TYR A 85 -8.04 2.15 -16.81
C TYR A 85 -8.45 0.87 -16.05
N GLU A 86 -8.77 -0.20 -16.77
CA GLU A 86 -9.14 -1.49 -16.18
C GLU A 86 -7.98 -2.10 -15.38
N LEU A 87 -6.74 -2.01 -15.88
CA LEU A 87 -5.55 -2.46 -15.17
C LEU A 87 -5.28 -1.64 -13.90
N ASP A 88 -5.45 -0.33 -13.96
CA ASP A 88 -5.34 0.55 -12.78
C ASP A 88 -6.36 0.16 -11.71
N LEU A 89 -7.63 -0.01 -12.08
CA LEU A 89 -8.67 -0.44 -11.14
C LEU A 89 -8.41 -1.84 -10.58
N LEU A 90 -7.92 -2.76 -11.41
CA LEU A 90 -7.57 -4.10 -10.96
C LEU A 90 -6.44 -4.05 -9.91
N ARG A 91 -5.43 -3.20 -10.11
CA ARG A 91 -4.35 -2.98 -9.13
C ARG A 91 -4.90 -2.42 -7.81
N VAL A 92 -5.77 -1.42 -7.86
CA VAL A 92 -6.39 -0.87 -6.65
C VAL A 92 -7.21 -1.94 -5.92
N LYS A 93 -7.99 -2.76 -6.65
CA LYS A 93 -8.75 -3.86 -6.06
C LYS A 93 -7.83 -4.88 -5.39
N PHE A 94 -6.76 -5.30 -6.07
CA PHE A 94 -5.74 -6.19 -5.52
C PHE A 94 -5.15 -5.63 -4.21
N GLU A 95 -4.74 -4.37 -4.21
CA GLU A 95 -4.21 -3.71 -3.01
C GLU A 95 -5.24 -3.67 -1.87
N ARG A 96 -6.53 -3.38 -2.16
CA ARG A 96 -7.60 -3.41 -1.14
C ARG A 96 -7.82 -4.82 -0.59
N THR A 97 -7.80 -5.85 -1.44
CA THR A 97 -7.94 -7.26 -1.03
C THR A 97 -6.77 -7.66 -0.14
N LEU A 98 -5.54 -7.34 -0.56
CA LEU A 98 -4.35 -7.60 0.23
C LEU A 98 -4.40 -6.86 1.58
N TYR A 99 -4.86 -5.60 1.59
CA TYR A 99 -5.03 -4.79 2.80
C TYR A 99 -5.95 -5.46 3.83
N LYS A 100 -7.03 -6.13 3.39
CA LYS A 100 -7.95 -6.85 4.28
C LYS A 100 -7.33 -8.12 4.86
N ASN A 101 -6.46 -8.77 4.09
CA ASN A 101 -5.90 -10.07 4.42
C ASN A 101 -4.50 -9.99 5.03
N ILE A 102 -3.88 -8.81 5.08
CA ILE A 102 -2.48 -8.66 5.51
C ILE A 102 -2.25 -9.14 6.93
N ASP A 103 -3.23 -8.96 7.83
CA ASP A 103 -3.15 -9.44 9.21
C ASP A 103 -3.12 -10.98 9.28
N LYS A 104 -3.85 -11.67 8.38
CA LYS A 104 -3.79 -13.14 8.27
C LYS A 104 -2.41 -13.60 7.79
N ILE A 105 -1.81 -12.87 6.85
CA ILE A 105 -0.47 -13.18 6.33
C ILE A 105 0.58 -12.99 7.44
N LEU A 106 0.48 -11.89 8.19
CA LEU A 106 1.41 -11.55 9.27
C LEU A 106 1.29 -12.45 10.50
N ALA A 107 0.19 -13.20 10.64
CA ALA A 107 0.02 -14.18 11.71
C ALA A 107 0.75 -15.52 11.46
N LYS A 108 1.35 -15.72 10.28
CA LYS A 108 2.10 -16.93 9.92
C LYS A 108 3.53 -16.91 10.47
N SER A 109 4.27 -18.02 10.32
CA SER A 109 5.69 -18.08 10.66
C SER A 109 6.53 -17.17 9.74
N PRO A 110 7.73 -16.72 10.16
CA PRO A 110 8.59 -15.86 9.35
C PRO A 110 8.90 -16.41 7.95
N GLU A 111 9.16 -17.71 7.82
CA GLU A 111 9.39 -18.38 6.53
C GLU A 111 8.15 -18.31 5.63
N GLU A 112 6.98 -18.60 6.19
CA GLU A 112 5.70 -18.55 5.46
C GLU A 112 5.31 -17.14 5.04
N ILE A 113 5.65 -16.12 5.86
CA ILE A 113 5.48 -14.71 5.48
C ILE A 113 6.30 -14.47 4.22
N VAL A 114 7.61 -14.75 4.23
CA VAL A 114 8.52 -14.52 3.11
C VAL A 114 8.03 -15.19 1.82
N ASP A 115 7.54 -16.42 1.91
CA ASP A 115 7.04 -17.13 0.73
C ASP A 115 5.71 -16.56 0.24
N SER A 116 4.80 -16.18 1.14
CA SER A 116 3.57 -15.45 0.79
C SER A 116 3.91 -14.12 0.11
N CYS A 117 4.96 -13.41 0.55
CA CYS A 117 5.42 -12.17 -0.10
C CYS A 117 5.78 -12.43 -1.56
N LYS A 118 6.64 -13.44 -1.81
CA LYS A 118 7.14 -13.77 -3.15
C LYS A 118 6.00 -14.13 -4.08
N GLU A 119 5.06 -14.95 -3.61
CA GLU A 119 3.86 -15.31 -4.36
C GLU A 119 3.05 -14.07 -4.76
N LEU A 120 2.77 -13.19 -3.79
CA LEU A 120 2.05 -11.94 -4.06
C LEU A 120 2.79 -11.01 -5.02
N VAL A 121 4.13 -11.01 -5.00
CA VAL A 121 4.93 -10.29 -6.00
C VAL A 121 4.64 -10.82 -7.40
N GLU A 122 4.69 -12.13 -7.58
CA GLU A 122 4.46 -12.75 -8.89
C GLU A 122 3.01 -12.56 -9.34
N ILE A 123 2.04 -12.68 -8.43
CA ILE A 123 0.63 -12.36 -8.70
C ILE A 123 0.48 -10.92 -9.19
N SER A 124 1.10 -9.95 -8.50
CA SER A 124 0.97 -8.52 -8.83
C SER A 124 1.54 -8.12 -10.20
N ARG A 125 2.42 -8.95 -10.77
CA ARG A 125 3.06 -8.71 -12.07
C ARG A 125 2.23 -9.18 -13.25
N ASP A 126 1.35 -10.15 -13.02
CA ASP A 126 0.50 -10.74 -14.05
C ASP A 126 -0.98 -10.34 -13.82
N PRO A 127 -1.62 -9.62 -14.76
CA PRO A 127 -3.01 -9.21 -14.61
C PRO A 127 -4.00 -10.35 -14.44
N PHE A 128 -3.76 -11.51 -15.06
CA PHE A 128 -4.64 -12.67 -14.94
C PHE A 128 -4.52 -13.32 -13.56
N LEU A 129 -3.30 -13.47 -13.05
CA LEU A 129 -3.09 -13.95 -11.68
C LEU A 129 -3.68 -12.97 -10.66
N THR A 130 -3.45 -11.66 -10.84
CA THR A 130 -4.03 -10.61 -9.99
C THR A 130 -5.56 -10.71 -9.95
N TRP A 131 -6.20 -10.84 -11.10
CA TRP A 131 -7.65 -10.98 -11.19
C TRP A 131 -8.17 -12.25 -10.53
N THR A 132 -7.49 -13.37 -10.75
CA THR A 132 -7.85 -14.66 -10.13
C THR A 132 -7.74 -14.61 -8.61
N TYR A 133 -6.68 -13.98 -8.10
CA TYR A 133 -6.49 -13.77 -6.66
C TYR A 133 -7.61 -12.91 -6.07
N VAL A 134 -7.94 -11.77 -6.70
CA VAL A 134 -9.02 -10.89 -6.22
C VAL A 134 -10.35 -11.64 -6.17
N LEU A 135 -10.68 -12.44 -7.18
CA LEU A 135 -11.92 -13.22 -7.20
C LEU A 135 -11.97 -14.31 -6.13
N ALA A 136 -10.86 -15.00 -5.89
CA ALA A 136 -10.80 -16.06 -4.87
C ALA A 136 -11.07 -15.49 -3.47
N GLU A 137 -10.50 -14.33 -3.16
CA GLU A 137 -10.61 -13.68 -1.86
C GLU A 137 -11.92 -12.89 -1.65
N GLU A 138 -12.62 -12.50 -2.72
CA GLU A 138 -13.96 -11.87 -2.63
C GLU A 138 -15.09 -12.90 -2.48
N GLY A 139 -14.83 -14.18 -2.77
CA GLY A 139 -15.80 -15.28 -2.68
C GLY A 139 -15.90 -15.96 -1.30
N GLU A 140 -14.99 -15.64 -0.37
CA GLU A 140 -14.98 -16.10 1.04
C GLU A 140 -15.69 -15.11 1.99
#